data_AF-A0A962AJ03-F1
#
_entry.id   AF-A0A962AJ03-F1
#
_cell.length_a   1.000
_cell.length_b   1.000
_cell.length_c   1.000
_cell.angle_alpha   90.00
_cell.angle_beta   90.00
_cell.angle_gamma   90.00
#
_symmetry.space_group_name_H-M   'P 1'
#
loop_
_entity.id
_entity.type
_entity.pdbx_description
1 polymer ?
#
loop_
_entity_poly.entity_id
_entity_poly.type
_entity_poly.pdbx_seq_one_letter_code
_entity_poly.pdbx_strand_id
1 'polypeptide(L)'
;MKPDAVPHSSAQRQIQSIQVMRALGIFVILSAHIGLAAAFGDPFLAPDVPRWLVLLIGNASDGMLDIFFVGSGFVMVYITQGQTGTLAAARKFAWARITKLVPTYWVYTTLAVLAGALLGNNAGFQAPDFVHAIKSYLFIPYGTEVMGDVFGGSHLWVRPVLPAGWTLNFEMYFYAVFMLGLMMPGRRGIAFMAAWALAMAAIRPFVPEAWAALHFWTSSTILKFLAGNVLGYAYARGVRFDVSRAAALGVGCVAF
;
A
#
# COMPACT_ATOMS: atom_id res chain seq x y z
N MET A 1 42.87 -20.36 6.45
CA MET A 1 42.04 -19.64 5.46
C MET A 1 40.97 -18.88 6.25
N LYS A 2 41.18 -17.59 6.50
CA LYS A 2 40.20 -16.74 7.20
C LYS A 2 39.08 -16.40 6.21
N PRO A 3 37.79 -16.35 6.61
CA PRO A 3 36.73 -15.89 5.72
C PRO A 3 36.97 -14.41 5.40
N ASP A 4 36.96 -14.07 4.11
CA ASP A 4 37.10 -12.70 3.64
C ASP A 4 35.98 -11.83 4.23
N ALA A 5 36.38 -10.83 5.02
CA ALA A 5 35.46 -9.86 5.60
C ALA A 5 34.83 -9.03 4.47
N VAL A 6 33.51 -9.07 4.37
CA VAL A 6 32.75 -8.16 3.49
C VAL A 6 33.13 -6.72 3.85
N PRO A 7 33.64 -5.90 2.92
CA PRO A 7 34.14 -4.57 3.25
C PRO A 7 33.00 -3.69 3.78
N HIS A 8 33.17 -3.19 5.00
CA HIS A 8 32.20 -2.40 5.78
C HIS A 8 31.58 -1.21 5.03
N SER A 9 32.16 -0.75 3.91
CA SER A 9 31.71 0.42 3.14
C SER A 9 30.52 0.17 2.20
N SER A 10 30.23 -1.09 1.83
CA SER A 10 29.13 -1.41 0.91
C SER A 10 27.78 -1.51 1.63
N ALA A 11 27.75 -2.22 2.76
CA ALA A 11 26.58 -2.35 3.61
C ALA A 11 26.15 -0.99 4.21
N GLN A 12 27.10 -0.15 4.63
CA GLN A 12 26.80 1.21 5.10
C GLN A 12 26.18 2.07 3.99
N ARG A 13 26.72 2.01 2.76
CA ARG A 13 26.13 2.72 1.60
C ARG A 13 24.73 2.22 1.26
N GLN A 14 24.47 0.92 1.38
CA GLN A 14 23.15 0.34 1.15
C GLN A 14 22.14 0.79 2.22
N ILE A 15 22.53 0.80 3.49
CA ILE A 15 21.68 1.28 4.59
C ILE A 15 21.37 2.78 4.41
N GLN A 16 22.38 3.60 4.08
CA GLN A 16 22.21 5.03 3.81
C GLN A 16 21.29 5.29 2.61
N SER A 17 21.48 4.56 1.50
CA SER A 17 20.63 4.67 0.31
C SER A 17 19.17 4.33 0.62
N ILE A 18 18.91 3.25 1.38
CA ILE A 18 17.56 2.88 1.79
C ILE A 18 16.94 3.94 2.71
N GLN A 19 17.72 4.52 3.62
CA GLN A 19 17.26 5.58 4.52
C GLN A 19 16.91 6.86 3.76
N VAL A 20 17.74 7.29 2.82
CA VAL A 20 17.49 8.46 1.97
C VAL A 20 16.24 8.26 1.12
N MET A 21 16.09 7.08 0.50
CA MET A 21 14.89 6.76 -0.29
C MET A 21 13.61 6.78 0.56
N ARG A 22 13.65 6.28 1.80
CA ARG A 22 12.51 6.37 2.72
C ARG A 22 12.21 7.80 3.13
N ALA A 23 13.23 8.58 3.46
CA ALA A 23 13.06 9.98 3.84
C ALA A 23 12.41 10.78 2.69
N LEU A 24 12.90 10.60 1.46
CA LEU A 24 12.32 11.20 0.26
C LEU A 24 10.88 10.75 0.03
N GLY A 25 10.60 9.45 0.15
CA GLY A 25 9.24 8.92 0.00
C GLY A 25 8.25 9.48 1.02
N ILE A 26 8.65 9.54 2.29
CA ILE A 26 7.84 10.14 3.37
C ILE A 26 7.59 11.63 3.09
N PHE A 27 8.62 12.35 2.64
CA PHE A 27 8.51 13.77 2.33
C PHE A 27 7.53 14.02 1.18
N VAL A 28 7.65 13.28 0.08
CA VAL A 28 6.73 13.39 -1.09
C VAL A 28 5.29 13.11 -0.68
N ILE A 29 5.05 12.05 0.10
CA ILE A 29 3.72 11.69 0.58
C ILE A 29 3.18 12.79 1.51
N LEU A 30 3.99 13.29 2.44
CA LEU A 30 3.59 14.38 3.33
C LEU A 30 3.24 15.65 2.55
N SER A 31 4.06 16.03 1.58
CA SER A 31 3.79 17.19 0.70
C SER A 31 2.49 17.01 -0.08
N ALA A 32 2.18 15.81 -0.54
CA ALA A 32 0.90 15.53 -1.21
C ALA A 32 -0.30 15.69 -0.27
N HIS A 33 -0.18 15.20 0.98
CA HIS A 33 -1.24 15.36 1.98
C HIS A 33 -1.45 16.83 2.37
N ILE A 34 -0.37 17.61 2.50
CA ILE A 34 -0.44 19.06 2.74
C ILE A 34 -1.08 19.76 1.53
N GLY A 35 -0.69 19.42 0.31
CA GLY A 35 -1.26 19.99 -0.91
C GLY A 35 -2.75 19.70 -1.06
N LEU A 36 -3.18 18.47 -0.73
CA LEU A 36 -4.58 18.09 -0.72
C LEU A 36 -5.35 18.82 0.38
N ALA A 37 -4.80 18.92 1.59
CA ALA A 37 -5.40 19.67 2.69
C ALA A 37 -5.51 21.17 2.40
N ALA A 38 -4.54 21.76 1.69
CA ALA A 38 -4.61 23.15 1.23
C ALA A 38 -5.63 23.33 0.10
N ALA A 39 -5.76 22.37 -0.81
CA ALA A 39 -6.68 22.44 -1.94
C ALA A 39 -8.16 22.18 -1.54
N PHE A 40 -8.40 21.36 -0.53
CA PHE A 40 -9.74 20.93 -0.10
C PHE A 40 -10.11 21.36 1.33
N GLY A 41 -9.25 22.11 2.02
CA GLY A 41 -9.43 22.55 3.41
C GLY A 41 -9.74 24.06 3.56
N ASP A 42 -9.50 24.58 4.78
CA ASP A 42 -9.79 25.96 5.17
C ASP A 42 -9.03 26.98 4.28
N PRO A 43 -9.71 27.99 3.68
CA PRO A 43 -9.08 29.03 2.87
C PRO A 43 -7.89 29.74 3.52
N PHE A 44 -7.79 29.74 4.86
CA PHE A 44 -6.67 30.33 5.59
C PHE A 44 -5.34 29.58 5.40
N LEU A 45 -5.38 28.28 5.08
CA LEU A 45 -4.21 27.43 4.83
C LEU A 45 -3.93 27.19 3.34
N ALA A 46 -4.71 27.82 2.46
CA ALA A 46 -4.64 27.68 1.02
C ALA A 46 -3.93 28.89 0.38
N PRO A 47 -2.57 28.95 0.37
CA PRO A 47 -1.91 29.87 -0.55
C PRO A 47 -2.30 29.51 -1.99
N ASP A 48 -2.20 30.47 -2.92
CA ASP A 48 -2.37 30.24 -4.36
C ASP A 48 -1.28 29.28 -4.89
N VAL A 49 -1.34 28.01 -4.50
CA VAL A 49 -0.41 26.99 -4.97
C VAL A 49 -0.77 26.70 -6.42
N PRO A 50 0.16 26.84 -7.37
CA PRO A 50 -0.13 26.57 -8.76
C PRO A 50 -0.62 25.14 -8.95
N ARG A 51 -1.73 24.95 -9.68
CA ARG A 51 -2.35 23.63 -9.92
C ARG A 51 -1.36 22.60 -10.48
N TRP A 52 -0.42 23.03 -11.33
CA TRP A 52 0.61 22.14 -11.88
C TRP A 52 1.51 21.54 -10.80
N LEU A 53 1.78 22.27 -9.72
CA LEU A 53 2.61 21.80 -8.61
C LEU A 53 1.87 20.78 -7.74
N VAL A 54 0.58 21.04 -7.47
CA VAL A 54 -0.30 20.07 -6.78
C VAL A 54 -0.39 18.77 -7.57
N LEU A 55 -0.58 18.85 -8.89
CA LEU A 55 -0.61 17.69 -9.78
C LEU A 55 0.74 16.95 -9.82
N LEU A 56 1.87 17.67 -9.88
CA LEU A 56 3.18 17.05 -9.88
C LEU A 56 3.43 16.26 -8.59
N ILE A 57 3.13 16.86 -7.43
CA ILE A 57 3.32 16.23 -6.12
C ILE A 57 2.34 15.07 -5.94
N GLY A 58 1.08 15.21 -6.37
CA GLY A 58 0.09 14.14 -6.34
C GLY A 58 0.55 12.91 -7.14
N ASN A 59 0.91 13.11 -8.42
CA ASN A 59 1.42 12.02 -9.27
C ASN A 59 2.69 11.37 -8.70
N ALA A 60 3.60 12.17 -8.11
CA ALA A 60 4.80 11.64 -7.49
C ALA A 60 4.48 10.79 -6.23
N SER A 61 3.48 11.19 -5.45
CA SER A 61 2.98 10.42 -4.31
C SER A 61 2.36 9.10 -4.75
N ASP A 62 1.53 9.13 -5.81
CA ASP A 62 0.91 7.91 -6.36
C ASP A 62 1.97 6.93 -6.87
N GLY A 63 2.98 7.42 -7.61
CA GLY A 63 4.11 6.57 -8.04
C GLY A 63 4.91 5.98 -6.87
N MET A 64 5.04 6.70 -5.75
CA MET A 64 5.70 6.16 -4.54
C MET A 64 4.87 5.04 -3.90
N LEU A 65 3.53 5.17 -3.90
CA LEU A 65 2.62 4.13 -3.43
C LEU A 65 2.67 2.89 -4.34
N ASP A 66 2.85 3.08 -5.64
CA ASP A 66 3.00 1.97 -6.59
C ASP A 66 4.24 1.14 -6.29
N ILE A 67 5.37 1.81 -6.05
CA ILE A 67 6.62 1.17 -5.64
C ILE A 67 6.43 0.44 -4.31
N PHE A 68 5.69 1.02 -3.37
CA PHE A 68 5.36 0.40 -2.10
C PHE A 68 4.58 -0.91 -2.30
N PHE A 69 3.51 -0.92 -3.09
CA PHE A 69 2.70 -2.11 -3.32
C PHE A 69 3.46 -3.21 -4.09
N VAL A 70 4.22 -2.84 -5.12
CA VAL A 70 5.13 -3.76 -5.83
C VAL A 70 6.18 -4.32 -4.86
N GLY A 71 6.78 -3.47 -4.03
CA GLY A 71 7.75 -3.85 -3.02
C GLY A 71 7.17 -4.83 -2.00
N SER A 72 5.95 -4.60 -1.52
CA SER A 72 5.26 -5.49 -0.59
C SER A 72 5.04 -6.88 -1.21
N GLY A 73 4.58 -6.95 -2.47
CA GLY A 73 4.44 -8.21 -3.20
C GLY A 73 5.78 -8.96 -3.37
N PHE A 74 6.84 -8.24 -3.73
CA PHE A 74 8.18 -8.78 -3.89
C PHE A 74 8.73 -9.36 -2.59
N VAL A 75 8.69 -8.56 -1.51
CA VAL A 75 9.25 -8.93 -0.21
C VAL A 75 8.52 -10.15 0.35
N MET A 76 7.20 -10.25 0.18
CA MET A 76 6.46 -11.42 0.66
C MET A 76 6.91 -12.71 -0.03
N VAL A 77 7.11 -12.69 -1.34
CA VAL A 77 7.67 -13.87 -2.04
C VAL A 77 9.09 -14.14 -1.56
N TYR A 78 9.93 -13.11 -1.47
CA TYR A 78 11.34 -13.24 -1.08
C TYR A 78 11.55 -13.90 0.29
N ILE A 79 10.84 -13.44 1.32
CA ILE A 79 11.01 -13.96 2.69
C ILE A 79 10.33 -15.31 2.92
N THR A 80 9.36 -15.67 2.09
CA THR A 80 8.64 -16.95 2.19
C THR A 80 9.20 -18.02 1.26
N GLN A 81 10.30 -17.72 0.56
CA GLN A 81 11.04 -18.71 -0.21
C GLN A 81 11.42 -19.92 0.65
N GLY A 82 11.26 -21.12 0.10
CA GLY A 82 11.49 -22.37 0.81
C GLY A 82 10.45 -22.72 1.89
N GLN A 83 9.49 -21.84 2.16
CA GLN A 83 8.41 -22.02 3.14
C GLN A 83 7.04 -21.94 2.43
N THR A 84 6.82 -22.78 1.42
CA THR A 84 5.57 -22.81 0.63
C THR A 84 4.97 -24.21 0.59
N GLY A 85 3.68 -24.35 0.25
CA GLY A 85 3.03 -25.64 0.06
C GLY A 85 2.52 -26.31 1.32
N THR A 86 2.49 -25.61 2.47
CA THR A 86 1.98 -26.16 3.73
C THR A 86 1.12 -25.15 4.49
N LEU A 87 0.10 -25.65 5.21
CA LEU A 87 -0.72 -24.83 6.10
C LEU A 87 0.09 -24.25 7.27
N ALA A 88 1.13 -24.95 7.71
CA ALA A 88 2.02 -24.46 8.77
C ALA A 88 2.77 -23.19 8.34
N ALA A 89 3.27 -23.14 7.11
CA ALA A 89 3.89 -21.95 6.56
C ALA A 89 2.92 -20.76 6.44
N ALA A 90 1.70 -21.03 5.95
CA ALA A 90 0.62 -20.04 5.86
C ALA A 90 0.28 -19.44 7.24
N ARG A 91 0.13 -20.28 8.27
CA ARG A 91 -0.11 -19.85 9.66
C ARG A 91 1.03 -19.03 10.24
N LYS A 92 2.27 -19.48 10.05
CA LYS A 92 3.47 -18.76 10.49
C LYS A 92 3.56 -17.37 9.86
N PHE A 93 3.27 -17.28 8.56
CA PHE A 93 3.20 -16.02 7.83
C PHE A 93 2.13 -15.09 8.43
N ALA A 94 0.89 -15.57 8.56
CA ALA A 94 -0.22 -14.78 9.08
C ALA A 94 0.06 -14.25 10.48
N TRP A 95 0.59 -15.11 11.37
CA TRP A 95 0.94 -14.72 12.74
C TRP A 95 2.01 -13.62 12.78
N ALA A 96 3.07 -13.75 11.99
CA ALA A 96 4.14 -12.76 11.91
C ALA A 96 3.64 -11.39 11.40
N ARG A 97 2.60 -11.37 10.56
CA ARG A 97 2.00 -10.13 10.05
C ARG A 97 1.05 -9.50 11.06
N ILE A 98 0.14 -10.29 11.62
CA ILE A 98 -0.86 -9.82 12.58
C ILE A 98 -0.18 -9.22 13.80
N THR A 99 0.75 -9.95 14.42
CA THR A 99 1.47 -9.50 15.63
C THR A 99 2.31 -8.23 15.43
N LYS A 100 2.71 -7.95 14.18
CA LYS A 100 3.48 -6.75 13.86
C LYS A 100 2.60 -5.56 13.49
N LEU A 101 1.60 -5.77 12.65
CA LEU A 101 0.84 -4.68 12.01
C LEU A 101 -0.38 -4.27 12.82
N VAL A 102 -1.11 -5.23 13.37
CA VAL A 102 -2.39 -4.98 14.04
C VAL A 102 -2.21 -4.15 15.31
N PRO A 103 -1.29 -4.48 16.25
CA PRO A 103 -1.10 -3.69 17.46
C PRO A 103 -0.70 -2.24 17.16
N THR A 104 0.26 -2.05 16.25
CA THR A 104 0.72 -0.72 15.86
C THR A 104 -0.40 0.10 15.23
N TYR A 105 -1.17 -0.49 14.33
CA TYR A 105 -2.31 0.19 13.72
C TYR A 105 -3.39 0.54 14.72
N TRP A 106 -3.72 -0.37 15.64
CA TRP A 106 -4.71 -0.12 16.69
C TRP A 106 -4.30 1.06 17.58
N VAL A 107 -3.03 1.15 17.97
CA VAL A 107 -2.52 2.30 18.74
C VAL A 107 -2.74 3.61 17.98
N TYR A 108 -2.29 3.70 16.72
CA TYR A 108 -2.45 4.94 15.93
C TYR A 108 -3.91 5.27 15.62
N THR A 109 -4.75 4.25 15.42
CA THR A 109 -6.19 4.43 15.21
C THR A 109 -6.84 4.97 16.48
N THR A 110 -6.52 4.42 17.65
CA THR A 110 -7.01 4.95 18.94
C THR A 110 -6.57 6.39 19.15
N LEU A 111 -5.31 6.72 18.87
CA LEU A 111 -4.83 8.10 18.95
C LEU A 111 -5.61 9.04 18.01
N ALA A 112 -5.92 8.60 16.79
CA ALA A 112 -6.72 9.37 15.85
C ALA A 112 -8.17 9.56 16.32
N VAL A 113 -8.81 8.51 16.89
CA VAL A 113 -10.14 8.62 17.51
C VAL A 113 -10.13 9.63 18.66
N LEU A 114 -9.15 9.53 19.57
CA LEU A 114 -9.02 10.44 20.71
C LEU A 114 -8.77 11.88 20.25
N ALA A 115 -7.91 12.09 19.26
CA ALA A 115 -7.65 13.40 18.68
C ALA A 115 -8.93 14.00 18.07
N GLY A 116 -9.69 13.23 17.28
CA GLY A 116 -10.97 13.69 16.73
C GLY A 116 -12.02 14.00 17.80
N ALA A 117 -12.07 13.23 18.89
CA ALA A 117 -12.97 13.47 20.01
C ALA A 117 -12.61 14.73 20.82
N LEU A 118 -11.31 15.05 20.96
CA LEU A 118 -10.82 16.17 21.74
C LEU A 118 -10.73 17.48 20.95
N LEU A 119 -10.37 17.41 19.66
CA LEU A 119 -10.08 18.58 18.81
C LEU A 119 -11.25 18.92 17.87
N GLY A 120 -12.26 18.05 17.76
CA GLY A 120 -13.36 18.21 16.82
C GLY A 120 -12.92 18.10 15.36
N ASN A 121 -13.72 18.61 14.43
CA ASN A 121 -13.46 18.55 12.98
C ASN A 121 -12.35 19.51 12.50
N ASN A 122 -11.40 19.88 13.35
CA ASN A 122 -10.29 20.73 12.97
C ASN A 122 -9.17 19.83 12.40
N ALA A 123 -8.68 20.17 11.20
CA ALA A 123 -7.62 19.46 10.48
C ALA A 123 -7.98 18.07 9.87
N GLY A 124 -9.26 17.83 9.54
CA GLY A 124 -9.67 16.63 8.76
C GLY A 124 -9.86 15.35 9.57
N PHE A 125 -9.78 15.44 10.91
CA PHE A 125 -10.16 14.37 11.83
C PHE A 125 -11.68 14.41 12.06
N GLN A 126 -12.42 13.68 11.23
CA GLN A 126 -13.83 13.41 11.52
C GLN A 126 -13.90 12.53 12.77
N ALA A 127 -14.66 12.94 13.79
CA ALA A 127 -14.99 12.04 14.90
C ALA A 127 -15.78 10.87 14.30
N PRO A 128 -15.19 9.68 14.22
CA PRO A 128 -15.82 8.61 13.47
C PRO A 128 -17.01 8.07 14.26
N ASP A 129 -18.11 7.83 13.57
CA ASP A 129 -19.21 7.05 14.12
C ASP A 129 -18.67 5.71 14.66
N PHE A 130 -19.28 5.20 15.73
CA PHE A 130 -18.86 3.98 16.41
C PHE A 130 -18.70 2.81 15.43
N VAL A 131 -19.60 2.72 14.44
CA VAL A 131 -19.56 1.69 13.38
C VAL A 131 -18.33 1.86 12.49
N HIS A 132 -17.97 3.09 12.10
CA HIS A 132 -16.79 3.38 11.29
C HIS A 132 -15.47 3.15 12.04
N ALA A 133 -15.46 3.42 13.35
CA ALA A 133 -14.34 3.07 14.21
C ALA A 133 -14.11 1.55 14.22
N ILE A 134 -15.15 0.75 14.48
CA ILE A 134 -15.06 -0.71 14.45
C ILE A 134 -14.58 -1.23 13.10
N LYS A 135 -15.17 -0.75 12.00
CA LYS A 135 -14.76 -1.14 10.64
C LYS A 135 -13.27 -0.84 10.41
N SER A 136 -12.77 0.30 10.88
CA SER A 136 -11.34 0.62 10.80
C SER A 136 -10.48 -0.37 11.57
N TYR A 137 -10.79 -0.66 12.84
CA TYR A 137 -10.03 -1.63 13.64
C TYR A 137 -9.99 -3.05 13.02
N LEU A 138 -11.03 -3.41 12.27
CA LEU A 138 -11.15 -4.71 11.59
C LEU A 138 -10.62 -4.71 10.15
N PHE A 139 -10.03 -3.62 9.66
CA PHE A 139 -9.57 -3.49 8.27
C PHE A 139 -10.69 -3.74 7.24
N ILE A 140 -11.89 -3.26 7.54
CA ILE A 140 -13.03 -3.33 6.63
C ILE A 140 -13.14 -1.97 5.93
N PRO A 141 -12.91 -1.90 4.60
CA PRO A 141 -13.08 -0.66 3.84
C PRO A 141 -14.54 -0.18 3.88
N TYR A 142 -14.74 1.12 4.07
CA TYR A 142 -16.05 1.76 3.97
C TYR A 142 -15.88 3.10 3.25
N GLY A 143 -16.92 3.49 2.51
CA GLY A 143 -16.96 4.80 1.86
C GLY A 143 -17.33 5.87 2.87
N THR A 144 -16.55 6.94 2.93
CA THR A 144 -16.69 7.96 3.98
C THR A 144 -17.15 9.29 3.43
N GLU A 145 -16.60 9.73 2.31
CA GLU A 145 -16.88 11.04 1.73
C GLU A 145 -16.89 10.95 0.20
N VAL A 146 -17.81 11.68 -0.42
CA VAL A 146 -17.80 11.97 -1.84
C VAL A 146 -17.01 13.26 -2.00
N MET A 147 -15.72 13.14 -2.33
CA MET A 147 -14.86 14.29 -2.57
C MET A 147 -14.73 14.53 -4.06
N GLY A 148 -14.74 15.81 -4.44
CA GLY A 148 -14.37 16.24 -5.78
C GLY A 148 -12.96 15.76 -6.09
N ASP A 149 -12.76 15.16 -7.24
CA ASP A 149 -11.42 14.87 -7.74
C ASP A 149 -10.75 16.18 -8.24
N VAL A 150 -9.45 16.13 -8.44
CA VAL A 150 -8.68 17.27 -8.98
C VAL A 150 -8.94 17.44 -10.50
N PHE A 151 -9.72 16.57 -11.13
CA PHE A 151 -9.89 16.45 -12.59
C PHE A 151 -11.33 16.70 -13.09
N GLY A 152 -12.28 17.03 -12.23
CA GLY A 152 -13.70 17.14 -12.53
C GLY A 152 -14.47 15.81 -12.43
N GLY A 153 -14.86 15.43 -11.22
CA GLY A 153 -15.58 14.20 -10.89
C GLY A 153 -15.76 14.08 -9.38
N SER A 154 -16.64 13.20 -8.92
CA SER A 154 -16.83 12.95 -7.49
C SER A 154 -16.85 11.45 -7.25
N HIS A 155 -15.89 10.94 -6.49
CA HIS A 155 -15.77 9.51 -6.23
C HIS A 155 -15.98 9.22 -4.75
N LEU A 156 -16.50 8.03 -4.46
CA LEU A 156 -16.61 7.56 -3.10
C LEU A 156 -15.23 7.13 -2.59
N TRP A 157 -14.64 7.90 -1.69
CA TRP A 157 -13.32 7.61 -1.14
C TRP A 157 -13.43 6.68 0.07
N VAL A 158 -12.54 5.69 0.11
CA VAL A 158 -12.34 4.85 1.30
C VAL A 158 -11.32 5.55 2.21
N ARG A 159 -11.81 6.21 3.25
CA ARG A 159 -10.96 6.88 4.24
C ARG A 159 -11.27 6.32 5.63
N PRO A 160 -10.47 5.34 6.12
CA PRO A 160 -10.61 4.85 7.49
C PRO A 160 -10.26 5.96 8.48
N VAL A 161 -10.54 5.73 9.77
CA VAL A 161 -10.34 6.73 10.85
C VAL A 161 -8.94 7.35 10.81
N LEU A 162 -7.91 6.52 10.63
CA LEU A 162 -6.58 6.98 10.27
C LEU A 162 -6.52 7.08 8.74
N PRO A 163 -6.44 8.27 8.12
CA PRO A 163 -6.56 8.41 6.67
C PRO A 163 -5.55 7.54 5.92
N ALA A 164 -4.28 7.52 6.35
CA ALA A 164 -3.23 6.68 5.76
C ALA A 164 -3.50 5.16 5.86
N GLY A 165 -4.47 4.73 6.67
CA GLY A 165 -4.84 3.33 6.87
C GLY A 165 -5.44 2.64 5.64
N TRP A 166 -5.84 3.37 4.59
CA TRP A 166 -6.35 2.76 3.37
C TRP A 166 -5.30 1.86 2.70
N THR A 167 -4.02 2.25 2.69
CA THR A 167 -2.93 1.42 2.13
C THR A 167 -2.76 0.13 2.91
N LEU A 168 -2.90 0.21 4.24
CA LEU A 168 -2.82 -0.96 5.12
C LEU A 168 -4.03 -1.90 4.95
N ASN A 169 -5.22 -1.37 4.65
CA ASN A 169 -6.36 -2.22 4.27
C ASN A 169 -6.05 -3.05 3.03
N PHE A 170 -5.42 -2.45 2.01
CA PHE A 170 -4.92 -3.19 0.84
C PHE A 170 -3.89 -4.25 1.22
N GLU A 171 -2.92 -3.91 2.08
CA GLU A 171 -1.92 -4.89 2.52
C GLU A 171 -2.54 -6.07 3.26
N MET A 172 -3.47 -5.83 4.19
CA MET A 172 -4.13 -6.90 4.95
C MET A 172 -4.98 -7.79 4.04
N TYR A 173 -5.70 -7.19 3.09
CA TYR A 173 -6.42 -7.93 2.05
C TYR A 173 -5.47 -8.80 1.22
N PHE A 174 -4.38 -8.21 0.73
CA PHE A 174 -3.35 -8.93 0.00
C PHE A 174 -2.74 -10.07 0.83
N TYR A 175 -2.43 -9.86 2.11
CA TYR A 175 -1.87 -10.89 2.99
C TYR A 175 -2.83 -12.05 3.21
N ALA A 176 -4.14 -11.78 3.34
CA ALA A 176 -5.16 -12.81 3.46
C ALA A 176 -5.16 -13.72 2.21
N VAL A 177 -5.10 -13.15 1.01
CA VAL A 177 -5.06 -13.92 -0.23
C VAL A 177 -3.69 -14.59 -0.43
N PHE A 178 -2.60 -13.90 -0.13
CA PHE A 178 -1.24 -14.42 -0.22
C PHE A 178 -1.05 -15.63 0.70
N MET A 179 -1.65 -15.63 1.88
CA MET A 179 -1.67 -16.79 2.78
C MET A 179 -2.27 -18.03 2.09
N LEU A 180 -3.37 -17.88 1.35
CA LEU A 180 -3.98 -18.97 0.59
C LEU A 180 -3.05 -19.44 -0.54
N GLY A 181 -2.42 -18.50 -1.26
CA GLY A 181 -1.40 -18.82 -2.26
C GLY A 181 -0.20 -19.57 -1.67
N LEU A 182 0.20 -19.26 -0.43
CA LEU A 182 1.33 -19.87 0.26
C LEU A 182 1.07 -21.34 0.65
N MET A 183 -0.19 -21.73 0.78
CA MET A 183 -0.58 -23.13 0.97
C MET A 183 -0.27 -23.98 -0.28
N MET A 184 0.01 -23.35 -1.42
CA MET A 184 0.40 -24.02 -2.66
C MET A 184 1.91 -23.91 -2.90
N PRO A 185 2.54 -24.87 -3.58
CA PRO A 185 3.97 -24.84 -3.84
C PRO A 185 4.33 -23.81 -4.93
N GLY A 186 5.29 -22.93 -4.63
CA GLY A 186 5.99 -22.04 -5.58
C GLY A 186 5.17 -21.56 -6.78
N ARG A 187 5.33 -22.22 -7.94
CA ARG A 187 4.64 -21.88 -9.20
C ARG A 187 3.12 -21.81 -9.07
N ARG A 188 2.52 -22.76 -8.36
CA ARG A 188 1.06 -22.83 -8.18
C ARG A 188 0.55 -21.68 -7.33
N GLY A 189 1.30 -21.32 -6.28
CA GLY A 189 0.98 -20.15 -5.46
C GLY A 189 1.00 -18.85 -6.28
N ILE A 190 2.05 -18.66 -7.11
CA ILE A 190 2.12 -17.48 -8.00
C ILE A 190 1.02 -17.49 -9.06
N ALA A 191 0.72 -18.65 -9.66
CA ALA A 191 -0.38 -18.77 -10.62
C ALA A 191 -1.74 -18.47 -9.97
N PHE A 192 -1.95 -18.90 -8.74
CA PHE A 192 -3.14 -18.54 -7.96
C PHE A 192 -3.22 -17.02 -7.72
N MET A 193 -2.13 -16.38 -7.29
CA MET A 193 -2.09 -14.92 -7.12
C MET A 193 -2.40 -14.19 -8.44
N ALA A 194 -1.86 -14.68 -9.56
CA ALA A 194 -2.13 -14.10 -10.88
C ALA A 194 -3.61 -14.26 -11.27
N ALA A 195 -4.17 -15.47 -11.13
CA ALA A 195 -5.56 -15.74 -11.44
C ALA A 195 -6.52 -14.89 -10.59
N TRP A 196 -6.26 -14.78 -9.29
CA TRP A 196 -7.04 -13.93 -8.39
C TRP A 196 -6.98 -12.46 -8.80
N ALA A 197 -5.77 -11.90 -8.99
CA ALA A 197 -5.60 -10.49 -9.29
C ALA A 197 -6.23 -10.11 -10.63
N LEU A 198 -6.06 -10.95 -11.67
CA LEU A 198 -6.68 -10.75 -12.97
C LEU A 198 -8.20 -10.89 -12.90
N ALA A 199 -8.73 -11.84 -12.12
CA ALA A 199 -10.17 -11.97 -11.92
C ALA A 199 -10.76 -10.74 -11.23
N MET A 200 -10.13 -10.22 -10.17
CA MET A 200 -10.59 -9.01 -9.49
C MET A 200 -10.56 -7.79 -10.42
N ALA A 201 -9.49 -7.62 -11.20
CA ALA A 201 -9.38 -6.54 -12.19
C ALA A 201 -10.44 -6.67 -13.30
N ALA A 202 -10.74 -7.89 -13.75
CA ALA A 202 -11.79 -8.14 -14.76
C ALA A 202 -13.20 -7.88 -14.23
N ILE A 203 -13.45 -8.12 -12.94
CA ILE A 203 -14.75 -7.89 -12.28
C ILE A 203 -14.98 -6.39 -11.99
N ARG A 204 -13.91 -5.61 -11.77
CA ARG A 204 -13.95 -4.19 -11.38
C ARG A 204 -14.93 -3.29 -12.17
N PRO A 205 -15.05 -3.37 -13.51
CA PRO A 205 -15.97 -2.52 -14.27
C PRO A 205 -17.45 -2.82 -13.98
N PHE A 206 -17.75 -4.00 -13.43
CA PHE A 206 -19.10 -4.45 -13.12
C PHE A 206 -19.48 -4.22 -11.65
N VAL A 207 -18.56 -3.69 -10.83
CA VAL A 207 -18.80 -3.44 -9.40
C VAL A 207 -19.33 -2.01 -9.21
N PRO A 208 -20.55 -1.83 -8.67
CA PRO A 208 -21.08 -0.50 -8.37
C PRO A 208 -20.22 0.25 -7.34
N GLU A 209 -20.00 1.56 -7.54
CA GLU A 209 -19.23 2.38 -6.59
C GLU A 209 -19.84 2.39 -5.18
N ALA A 210 -21.17 2.27 -5.08
CA ALA A 210 -21.89 2.19 -3.81
C ALA A 210 -21.42 1.01 -2.93
N TRP A 211 -20.87 -0.05 -3.53
CA TRP A 211 -20.33 -1.20 -2.80
C TRP A 211 -18.87 -0.95 -2.44
N ALA A 212 -18.62 0.06 -1.59
CA ALA A 212 -17.30 0.60 -1.29
C ALA A 212 -16.22 -0.46 -1.02
N ALA A 213 -16.52 -1.49 -0.22
CA ALA A 213 -15.58 -2.56 0.08
C ALA A 213 -15.20 -3.39 -1.16
N LEU A 214 -16.19 -3.80 -1.96
CA LEU A 214 -15.93 -4.59 -3.16
C LEU A 214 -15.24 -3.76 -4.24
N HIS A 215 -15.64 -2.50 -4.37
CA HIS A 215 -15.03 -1.53 -5.29
C HIS A 215 -13.56 -1.30 -4.94
N PHE A 216 -13.24 -1.20 -3.64
CA PHE A 216 -11.88 -1.12 -3.13
C PHE A 216 -11.07 -2.40 -3.39
N TRP A 217 -11.62 -3.57 -3.05
CA TRP A 217 -10.95 -4.88 -3.27
C TRP A 217 -10.88 -5.33 -4.72
N THR A 218 -11.45 -4.59 -5.67
CA THR A 218 -11.30 -4.84 -7.11
C THR A 218 -10.43 -3.79 -7.80
N SER A 219 -9.84 -2.86 -7.04
CA SER A 219 -8.94 -1.82 -7.57
C SER A 219 -7.75 -2.40 -8.34
N SER A 220 -7.28 -1.67 -9.36
CA SER A 220 -6.05 -1.99 -10.12
C SER A 220 -4.80 -2.04 -9.23
N THR A 221 -4.83 -1.47 -8.02
CA THR A 221 -3.78 -1.59 -6.98
C THR A 221 -3.33 -3.05 -6.76
N ILE A 222 -4.24 -4.01 -6.89
CA ILE A 222 -3.95 -5.44 -6.72
C ILE A 222 -2.95 -5.97 -7.75
N LEU A 223 -2.99 -5.43 -8.97
CA LEU A 223 -2.04 -5.78 -10.03
C LEU A 223 -0.61 -5.37 -9.66
N LYS A 224 -0.44 -4.32 -8.86
CA LYS A 224 0.86 -3.84 -8.36
C LYS A 224 1.46 -4.86 -7.37
N PHE A 225 0.64 -5.41 -6.47
CA PHE A 225 1.07 -6.54 -5.63
C PHE A 225 1.45 -7.76 -6.45
N LEU A 226 0.65 -8.12 -7.46
CA LEU A 226 0.94 -9.23 -8.36
C LEU A 226 2.28 -9.03 -9.08
N ALA A 227 2.52 -7.84 -9.64
CA ALA A 227 3.79 -7.50 -10.29
C ALA A 227 4.96 -7.73 -9.31
N GLY A 228 4.81 -7.28 -8.07
CA GLY A 228 5.72 -7.58 -6.97
C GLY A 228 5.96 -9.08 -6.77
N ASN A 229 4.90 -9.88 -6.66
CA ASN A 229 5.01 -11.32 -6.48
C ASN A 229 5.77 -11.99 -7.64
N VAL A 230 5.45 -11.60 -8.88
CA VAL A 230 6.10 -12.12 -10.09
C VAL A 230 7.59 -11.76 -10.10
N LEU A 231 7.93 -10.51 -9.78
CA LEU A 231 9.33 -10.07 -9.68
C LEU A 231 10.09 -10.81 -8.58
N GLY A 232 9.48 -10.96 -7.40
CA GLY A 232 10.08 -11.70 -6.27
C GLY A 232 10.30 -13.16 -6.62
N TYR A 233 9.39 -13.75 -7.37
CA TYR A 233 9.48 -15.13 -7.82
C TYR A 233 10.53 -15.32 -8.93
N ALA A 234 10.62 -14.39 -9.88
CA ALA A 234 11.66 -14.38 -10.91
C ALA A 234 13.05 -14.25 -10.26
N TYR A 235 13.19 -13.33 -9.29
CA TYR A 235 14.40 -13.15 -8.51
C TYR A 235 14.80 -14.41 -7.75
N ALA A 236 13.83 -15.12 -7.14
CA ALA A 236 14.05 -16.41 -6.48
C ALA A 236 14.70 -17.47 -7.38
N ARG A 237 14.44 -17.40 -8.68
CA ARG A 237 15.00 -18.32 -9.68
C ARG A 237 16.32 -17.84 -10.29
N GLY A 238 16.91 -16.78 -9.74
CA GLY A 238 18.18 -16.24 -10.23
C GLY A 238 18.05 -15.28 -11.41
N VAL A 239 16.83 -14.84 -11.78
CA VAL A 239 16.68 -13.75 -12.75
C VAL A 239 17.22 -12.47 -12.12
N ARG A 240 18.28 -11.93 -12.72
CA ARG A 240 18.85 -10.63 -12.34
C ARG A 240 18.32 -9.58 -13.29
N PHE A 241 17.81 -8.48 -12.73
CA PHE A 241 17.37 -7.32 -13.50
C PHE A 241 18.52 -6.33 -13.57
N ASP A 242 18.91 -5.95 -14.78
CA ASP A 242 19.75 -4.78 -15.00
C ASP A 242 18.95 -3.51 -14.67
N VAL A 243 19.62 -2.43 -14.28
CA VAL A 243 19.03 -1.13 -13.90
C VAL A 243 18.08 -0.63 -14.98
N SER A 244 18.43 -0.82 -16.27
CA SER A 244 17.60 -0.43 -17.41
C SER A 244 16.30 -1.23 -17.51
N ARG A 245 16.34 -2.54 -17.22
CA ARG A 245 15.16 -3.41 -17.24
C ARG A 245 14.28 -3.19 -16.01
N ALA A 246 14.89 -2.93 -14.85
CA ALA A 246 14.19 -2.54 -13.64
C ALA A 246 13.48 -1.19 -13.80
N ALA A 247 14.13 -0.22 -14.45
CA ALA A 247 13.53 1.07 -14.78
C ALA A 247 12.37 0.94 -15.77
N ALA A 248 12.53 0.14 -16.84
CA ALA A 248 11.46 -0.12 -17.81
C ALA A 248 10.24 -0.84 -17.18
N LEU A 249 10.49 -1.81 -16.29
CA LEU A 249 9.42 -2.50 -15.54
C LEU A 249 8.75 -1.55 -14.54
N GLY A 250 9.50 -0.65 -13.91
CA GLY A 250 8.97 0.38 -13.02
C GLY A 250 8.03 1.34 -13.76
N VAL A 251 8.43 1.85 -14.93
CA VAL A 251 7.59 2.72 -15.76
C VAL A 251 6.32 1.99 -16.23
N GLY A 252 6.43 0.72 -16.61
CA GLY A 252 5.28 -0.10 -17.02
C GLY A 252 4.30 -0.41 -15.88
N CYS A 253 4.76 -0.49 -14.62
CA CYS A 253 3.89 -0.76 -13.46
C CYS A 253 3.17 0.51 -12.95
N VAL A 254 3.73 1.70 -13.22
CA VAL A 254 3.15 3.00 -12.83
C VAL A 254 2.15 3.52 -13.87
N ALA A 255 2.15 2.96 -15.09
CA ALA A 255 1.25 3.34 -16.17
C ALA A 255 -0.17 2.71 -16.11
N PHE A 256 -0.51 1.98 -15.05
CA PHE A 256 -1.81 1.32 -14.82
C PHE A 256 -2.42 1.67 -13.45
#